data_AF-A0A315XL62-F1
#
_entry.id   AF-A0A315XL62-F1
#
_cell.length_a   1.000
_cell.length_b   1.000
_cell.length_c   1.000
_cell.angle_alpha   90.00
_cell.angle_beta   90.00
_cell.angle_gamma   90.00
#
_symmetry.space_group_name_H-M   'P 1'
#
loop_
_entity.id
_entity.type
_entity.pdbx_description
1 polymer ?
#
loop_
_entity_poly.entity_id
_entity_poly.type
_entity_poly.pdbx_seq_one_letter_code
_entity_poly.pdbx_strand_id
1 'polypeptide(L)'
;MYEKIKNNAADNKKILILFIILFIFNIAFYFNLFAYMVIIKEFDIAILHDLITIISAIIILGFISTRLPKLKEITDGSVYEIAYLIIMGLLSITISYFNKSTNGESLWAPFLEMFRMLSVVLILTYLATKSKSFRSIVKGEFTRKTILWQILICSVLGILASYFTMNVNGAPANARGLVVMIASLLGGPYLGIPVAIISGVWRYFLGGPTALACGVSTVLAGVIGSLVFIWNRGKFLRAYKVAILMFLFSGFDMFIVTVLTPKPDGILVANAVYAPMTFAAVLGMLLFTMFLGEKKEEAEINDELKQTIDDNTMKISDNTDIIDLNTDRIIEISQELKEYKEKVDRLEQEMKEMRNE
;
A
#
# COMPACT_ATOMS: atom_id res chain seq x y z
N MET A 1 -28.94 9.31 -8.00
CA MET A 1 -28.07 8.43 -8.83
C MET A 1 -27.30 9.21 -9.90
N TYR A 2 -27.98 10.00 -10.73
CA TYR A 2 -27.37 10.82 -11.80
C TYR A 2 -26.28 11.79 -11.32
N GLU A 3 -26.49 12.52 -10.21
CA GLU A 3 -25.46 13.40 -9.65
C GLU A 3 -24.22 12.66 -9.17
N LYS A 4 -24.38 11.47 -8.58
CA LYS A 4 -23.25 10.63 -8.13
C LYS A 4 -22.40 10.17 -9.32
N ILE A 5 -23.04 9.83 -10.44
CA ILE A 5 -22.39 9.45 -11.71
C ILE A 5 -21.71 10.66 -12.35
N LYS A 6 -22.38 11.81 -12.42
CA LYS A 6 -21.82 13.06 -12.96
C LYS A 6 -20.59 13.53 -12.17
N ASN A 7 -20.67 13.49 -10.84
CA ASN A 7 -19.55 13.83 -9.97
C ASN A 7 -18.40 12.83 -10.12
N ASN A 8 -18.67 11.51 -10.25
CA ASN A 8 -17.62 10.51 -10.50
C ASN A 8 -16.92 10.73 -11.86
N ALA A 9 -17.67 11.13 -12.89
CA ALA A 9 -17.12 11.44 -14.20
C ALA A 9 -16.25 12.71 -14.16
N ALA A 10 -16.69 13.74 -13.43
CA ALA A 10 -15.92 14.98 -13.25
C ALA A 10 -14.61 14.74 -12.47
N ASP A 11 -14.68 13.94 -11.41
CA ASP A 11 -13.52 13.57 -10.59
C ASP A 11 -12.48 12.77 -11.40
N ASN A 12 -12.92 11.79 -12.19
CA ASN A 12 -12.04 11.05 -13.11
C ASN A 12 -11.40 11.96 -14.16
N LYS A 13 -12.11 12.97 -14.67
CA LYS A 13 -11.54 13.97 -15.59
C LYS A 13 -10.43 14.78 -14.93
N LYS A 14 -10.58 15.20 -13.67
CA LYS A 14 -9.55 15.95 -12.94
C LYS A 14 -8.26 15.13 -12.77
N ILE A 15 -8.37 13.86 -12.39
CA ILE A 15 -7.21 12.95 -12.27
C ILE A 15 -6.54 12.76 -13.64
N LEU A 16 -7.33 12.61 -14.71
CA LEU A 16 -6.79 12.49 -16.07
C LEU A 16 -6.03 13.76 -16.50
N ILE A 17 -6.59 14.95 -16.24
CA ILE A 17 -5.93 16.23 -16.53
C ILE A 17 -4.60 16.33 -15.79
N LEU A 18 -4.57 15.97 -14.50
CA LEU A 18 -3.34 15.93 -13.72
C LEU A 18 -2.29 15.00 -14.35
N PHE A 19 -2.70 13.80 -14.78
CA PHE A 19 -1.78 12.86 -15.43
C PHE A 19 -1.23 13.43 -16.73
N ILE A 20 -2.06 14.11 -17.53
CA ILE A 20 -1.61 14.80 -18.75
C ILE A 20 -0.59 15.89 -18.42
N ILE A 21 -0.85 16.72 -17.40
CA ILE A 21 0.09 17.76 -16.97
C ILE A 21 1.44 17.15 -16.57
N LEU A 22 1.43 16.12 -15.71
CA LEU A 22 2.67 15.44 -15.30
C LEU A 22 3.39 14.79 -16.49
N PHE A 23 2.64 14.23 -17.44
CA PHE A 23 3.19 13.66 -18.66
C PHE A 23 3.89 14.69 -19.54
N ILE A 24 3.34 15.91 -19.66
CA ILE A 24 4.00 17.01 -20.38
C ILE A 24 5.33 17.38 -19.72
N PHE A 25 5.38 17.46 -18.38
CA PHE A 25 6.63 17.69 -17.65
C PHE A 25 7.65 16.56 -17.86
N ASN A 26 7.18 15.31 -17.94
CA ASN A 26 8.05 14.18 -18.26
C ASN A 26 8.66 14.33 -19.66
N ILE A 27 7.85 14.67 -20.68
CA ILE A 27 8.36 14.92 -22.04
C ILE A 27 9.44 16.02 -22.02
N ALA A 28 9.18 17.13 -21.33
CA ALA A 28 10.14 18.22 -21.21
C ALA A 28 11.44 17.77 -20.51
N PHE A 29 11.33 16.97 -19.45
CA PHE A 29 12.47 16.39 -18.75
C PHE A 29 13.29 15.45 -19.66
N TYR A 30 12.63 14.52 -20.36
CA TYR A 30 13.28 13.59 -21.27
C TYR A 30 13.98 14.30 -22.41
N PHE A 31 13.38 15.36 -22.96
CA PHE A 31 14.03 16.17 -23.99
C PHE A 31 15.31 16.83 -23.47
N ASN A 32 15.26 17.39 -22.25
CA ASN A 32 16.44 18.01 -21.62
C ASN A 32 17.54 16.98 -21.33
N LEU A 33 17.16 15.80 -20.80
CA LEU A 33 18.09 14.70 -20.54
C LEU A 33 18.70 14.15 -21.83
N PHE A 34 17.90 13.98 -22.89
CA PHE A 34 18.36 13.53 -24.19
C PHE A 34 19.32 14.54 -24.84
N ALA A 35 18.99 15.83 -24.80
CA ALA A 35 19.89 16.89 -25.27
C ALA A 35 21.24 16.86 -24.53
N TYR A 36 21.22 16.64 -23.21
CA TYR A 36 22.45 16.48 -22.43
C TYR A 36 23.27 15.25 -22.86
N MET A 37 22.63 14.10 -23.07
CA MET A 37 23.32 12.90 -23.56
C MET A 37 23.95 13.13 -24.92
N VAL A 38 23.20 13.65 -25.90
CA VAL A 38 23.70 13.88 -27.26
C VAL A 38 24.86 14.90 -27.32
N ILE A 39 24.82 15.95 -26.49
CA ILE A 39 25.79 17.05 -26.56
C ILE A 39 27.10 16.72 -25.81
N ILE A 40 27.05 15.96 -24.71
CA ILE A 40 28.20 15.81 -23.79
C ILE A 40 28.70 14.37 -23.66
N LYS A 41 27.82 13.36 -23.78
CA LYS A 41 28.17 11.96 -23.55
C LYS A 41 27.95 11.19 -24.86
N GLU A 42 28.98 11.10 -25.71
CA GLU A 42 28.94 10.33 -26.97
C GLU A 42 28.03 9.11 -26.81
N PHE A 43 26.92 9.09 -27.57
CA PHE A 43 25.83 8.16 -27.34
C PHE A 43 26.29 6.75 -27.75
N ASP A 44 26.67 5.94 -26.77
CA ASP A 44 27.07 4.56 -27.01
C ASP A 44 25.84 3.71 -27.38
N ILE A 45 25.81 3.23 -28.63
CA ILE A 45 24.72 2.41 -29.21
C ILE A 45 24.50 1.13 -28.39
N ALA A 46 25.51 0.66 -27.64
CA ALA A 46 25.39 -0.49 -26.76
C ALA A 46 24.32 -0.29 -25.66
N ILE A 47 24.20 0.92 -25.10
CA ILE A 47 23.22 1.23 -24.05
C ILE A 47 21.79 1.16 -24.60
N LEU A 48 21.58 1.57 -25.85
CA LEU A 48 20.28 1.49 -26.52
C LEU A 48 19.89 0.02 -26.77
N HIS A 49 20.85 -0.81 -27.18
CA HIS A 49 20.64 -2.25 -27.37
C HIS A 49 20.27 -2.93 -26.04
N ASP A 50 20.98 -2.64 -24.95
CA ASP A 50 20.67 -3.20 -23.62
C ASP A 50 19.28 -2.77 -23.12
N LEU A 51 18.91 -1.50 -23.30
CA LEU A 51 17.59 -0.99 -22.93
C LEU A 51 16.47 -1.68 -23.71
N ILE A 52 16.65 -1.85 -25.03
CA ILE A 52 15.69 -2.57 -25.89
C ILE A 52 15.56 -4.02 -25.42
N THR A 53 16.66 -4.68 -25.06
CA THR A 53 16.67 -6.07 -24.61
C THR A 53 15.94 -6.23 -23.27
N ILE A 54 16.13 -5.30 -22.33
CA ILE A 54 15.43 -5.27 -21.03
C ILE A 54 13.94 -4.98 -21.20
N ILE A 55 13.56 -4.00 -22.03
CA ILE A 55 12.15 -3.68 -22.30
C ILE A 55 11.46 -4.88 -22.96
N SER A 56 12.14 -5.56 -23.88
CA SER A 56 11.66 -6.80 -24.52
C SER A 56 11.44 -7.89 -23.48
N ALA A 57 12.40 -8.11 -22.57
CA ALA A 57 12.28 -9.09 -21.50
C ALA A 57 11.13 -8.76 -20.53
N ILE A 58 10.96 -7.50 -20.13
CA ILE A 58 9.86 -7.05 -19.25
C ILE A 58 8.50 -7.22 -19.94
N ILE A 59 8.40 -6.91 -21.23
CA ILE A 59 7.15 -7.11 -22.01
C ILE A 59 6.83 -8.61 -22.10
N ILE A 60 7.82 -9.45 -22.38
CA ILE A 60 7.64 -10.92 -22.43
C ILE A 60 7.23 -11.45 -21.04
N LEU A 61 7.89 -11.01 -19.97
CA LEU A 61 7.55 -11.37 -18.58
C LEU A 61 6.15 -10.90 -18.18
N GLY A 62 5.77 -9.68 -18.56
CA GLY A 62 4.44 -9.12 -18.32
C GLY A 62 3.34 -9.84 -19.11
N PHE A 63 3.64 -10.23 -20.35
CA PHE A 63 2.74 -11.02 -21.20
C PHE A 63 2.52 -12.44 -20.64
N ILE A 64 3.58 -13.08 -20.12
CA ILE A 64 3.50 -14.40 -19.48
C ILE A 64 2.76 -14.29 -18.13
N SER A 65 3.08 -13.28 -17.31
CA SER A 65 2.42 -13.02 -16.01
C SER A 65 0.91 -12.73 -16.14
N THR A 66 0.49 -12.04 -17.20
CA THR A 66 -0.93 -11.76 -17.45
C THR A 66 -1.70 -12.97 -18.00
N ARG A 67 -1.02 -13.96 -18.57
CA ARG A 67 -1.59 -15.24 -19.05
C ARG A 67 -1.57 -16.35 -18.00
N LEU A 68 -0.78 -16.20 -16.94
CA LEU A 68 -0.65 -17.12 -15.81
C LEU A 68 -1.98 -17.47 -15.08
N PRO A 69 -2.94 -16.54 -14.88
CA PRO A 69 -4.23 -16.87 -14.26
C PRO A 69 -5.02 -17.94 -15.03
N LYS A 70 -4.91 -17.95 -16.38
CA LYS A 70 -5.54 -18.96 -17.24
C LYS A 70 -4.84 -20.32 -17.22
N LEU A 71 -3.57 -20.37 -16.81
CA LEU A 71 -2.80 -21.62 -16.66
C LEU A 71 -3.02 -22.24 -15.27
N LYS A 72 -3.25 -21.40 -14.25
CA LYS A 72 -3.58 -21.81 -12.87
C LYS A 72 -4.92 -22.55 -12.76
N GLU A 73 -5.88 -22.24 -13.63
CA GLU A 73 -7.15 -23.00 -13.74
C GLU A 73 -6.96 -24.44 -14.24
N ILE A 74 -5.81 -24.78 -14.84
CA ILE A 74 -5.58 -26.08 -15.51
C ILE A 74 -4.77 -27.04 -14.63
N THR A 75 -3.99 -26.57 -13.64
CA THR A 75 -3.12 -27.44 -12.83
C THR A 75 -2.79 -26.86 -11.44
N ASP A 76 -2.72 -27.74 -10.43
CA ASP A 76 -2.59 -27.39 -9.00
C ASP A 76 -1.34 -26.55 -8.68
N GLY A 77 -1.57 -25.41 -8.03
CA GLY A 77 -0.75 -24.19 -7.90
C GLY A 77 0.72 -24.23 -7.48
N SER A 78 1.33 -25.38 -7.16
CA SER A 78 2.67 -25.45 -6.54
C SER A 78 3.83 -25.39 -7.55
N VAL A 79 3.70 -26.09 -8.69
CA VAL A 79 4.82 -26.32 -9.61
C VAL A 79 5.21 -25.04 -10.37
N TYR A 80 4.25 -24.15 -10.65
CA TYR A 80 4.50 -22.90 -11.37
C TYR A 80 5.19 -21.83 -10.52
N GLU A 81 4.92 -21.78 -9.22
CA GLU A 81 5.60 -20.84 -8.31
C GLU A 81 7.08 -21.22 -8.15
N ILE A 82 7.37 -22.52 -8.04
CA ILE A 82 8.73 -23.05 -7.98
C ILE A 82 9.43 -22.89 -9.34
N ALA A 83 8.76 -23.22 -10.45
CA ALA A 83 9.31 -23.00 -11.79
C ALA A 83 9.57 -21.51 -12.08
N TYR A 84 8.72 -20.61 -11.59
CA TYR A 84 8.91 -19.17 -11.68
C TYR A 84 10.16 -18.71 -10.90
N LEU A 85 10.33 -19.16 -9.66
CA LEU A 85 11.52 -18.85 -8.86
C LEU A 85 12.80 -19.41 -9.50
N ILE A 86 12.74 -20.61 -10.09
CA ILE A 86 13.85 -21.23 -10.81
C ILE A 86 14.19 -20.46 -12.09
N ILE A 87 13.19 -20.06 -12.89
CA ILE A 87 13.39 -19.28 -14.12
C ILE A 87 13.92 -17.88 -13.79
N MET A 88 13.39 -17.22 -12.75
CA MET A 88 13.90 -15.92 -12.29
C MET A 88 15.31 -16.02 -11.72
N GLY A 89 15.62 -17.10 -10.99
CA GLY A 89 16.97 -17.40 -10.50
C GLY A 89 17.95 -17.65 -11.64
N LEU A 90 17.60 -18.48 -12.62
CA LEU A 90 18.41 -18.77 -13.81
C LEU A 90 18.59 -17.55 -14.70
N LEU A 91 17.56 -16.70 -14.85
CA LEU A 91 17.65 -15.45 -15.61
C LEU A 91 18.55 -14.43 -14.91
N SER A 92 18.44 -14.31 -13.58
CA SER A 92 19.34 -13.46 -12.77
C SER A 92 20.79 -13.95 -12.85
N ILE A 93 21.03 -15.26 -12.79
CA ILE A 93 22.35 -15.87 -12.96
C ILE A 93 22.87 -15.67 -14.39
N THR A 94 22.02 -15.77 -15.41
CA THR A 94 22.40 -15.57 -16.82
C THR A 94 22.76 -14.10 -17.07
N ILE A 95 22.00 -13.15 -16.53
CA ILE A 95 22.31 -11.72 -16.56
C ILE A 95 23.63 -11.46 -15.81
N SER A 96 23.84 -12.07 -14.64
CA SER A 96 25.09 -11.94 -13.88
C SER A 96 26.31 -12.58 -14.56
N TYR A 97 26.13 -13.68 -15.30
CA TYR A 97 27.21 -14.44 -15.94
C TYR A 97 27.64 -13.80 -17.26
N PHE A 98 26.70 -13.29 -18.07
CA PHE A 98 27.02 -12.57 -19.30
C PHE A 98 27.53 -11.13 -19.05
N ASN A 99 27.28 -10.58 -17.87
CA ASN A 99 27.75 -9.26 -17.46
C ASN A 99 29.22 -9.22 -16.98
N LYS A 100 29.96 -10.34 -17.09
CA LYS A 100 31.41 -10.36 -16.80
C LYS A 100 32.26 -9.92 -18.01
N SER A 101 31.65 -9.80 -19.20
CA SER A 101 32.33 -9.43 -20.45
C SER A 101 32.19 -7.96 -20.83
N THR A 102 31.34 -7.19 -20.14
CA THR A 102 31.13 -5.75 -20.33
C THR A 102 30.79 -5.12 -18.98
N ASN A 103 31.12 -3.84 -18.77
CA ASN A 103 31.05 -3.08 -17.50
C ASN A 103 29.65 -2.94 -16.85
N GLY A 104 28.72 -3.88 -16.92
CA GLY A 104 27.36 -3.69 -16.41
C GLY A 104 27.22 -3.82 -14.90
N GLU A 105 28.28 -4.10 -14.14
CA GLU A 105 28.28 -3.78 -12.68
C GLU A 105 27.87 -2.32 -12.44
N SER A 106 28.31 -1.38 -13.31
CA SER A 106 27.93 0.03 -13.23
C SER A 106 26.45 0.29 -13.54
N LEU A 107 25.80 -0.57 -14.32
CA LEU A 107 24.40 -0.42 -14.73
C LEU A 107 23.44 -1.01 -13.68
N TRP A 108 23.73 -2.19 -13.13
CA TRP A 108 22.82 -2.89 -12.21
C TRP A 108 23.03 -2.55 -10.73
N ALA A 109 24.24 -2.15 -10.31
CA ALA A 109 24.53 -1.80 -8.92
C ALA A 109 23.60 -0.70 -8.35
N PRO A 110 23.30 0.39 -9.09
CA PRO A 110 22.33 1.39 -8.65
C PRO A 110 20.93 0.84 -8.33
N PHE A 111 20.47 -0.14 -9.11
CA PHE A 111 19.15 -0.75 -8.90
C PHE A 111 19.14 -1.66 -7.67
N LEU A 112 20.23 -2.41 -7.44
CA LEU A 112 20.38 -3.25 -6.24
C LEU A 112 20.44 -2.40 -4.97
N GLU A 113 21.15 -1.27 -5.01
CA GLU A 113 21.18 -0.31 -3.91
C GLU A 113 19.79 0.26 -3.63
N MET A 114 19.07 0.68 -4.67
CA MET A 114 17.70 1.17 -4.51
C MET A 114 16.74 0.09 -4.04
N PHE A 115 16.91 -1.16 -4.44
CA PHE A 115 16.14 -2.29 -3.93
C PHE A 115 16.38 -2.49 -2.43
N ARG A 116 17.64 -2.46 -1.97
CA ARG A 116 17.99 -2.53 -0.54
C ARG A 116 17.33 -1.38 0.23
N MET A 117 17.39 -0.16 -0.28
CA MET A 117 16.74 0.99 0.33
C MET A 117 15.23 0.80 0.42
N LEU A 118 14.63 0.32 -0.67
CA LEU A 118 13.20 0.04 -0.74
C LEU A 118 12.78 -1.01 0.30
N SER A 119 13.54 -2.08 0.47
CA SER A 119 13.25 -3.11 1.49
C SER A 119 13.18 -2.51 2.89
N VAL A 120 14.14 -1.66 3.27
CA VAL A 120 14.15 -0.99 4.58
C VAL A 120 12.92 -0.11 4.75
N VAL A 121 12.60 0.70 3.73
CA VAL A 121 11.45 1.61 3.76
C VAL A 121 10.14 0.85 3.83
N LEU A 122 10.00 -0.27 3.12
CA LEU A 122 8.82 -1.13 3.18
C LEU A 122 8.68 -1.81 4.54
N ILE A 123 9.77 -2.27 5.16
CA ILE A 123 9.74 -2.82 6.53
C ILE A 123 9.29 -1.76 7.52
N LEU A 124 9.84 -0.54 7.45
CA LEU A 124 9.46 0.55 8.34
C LEU A 124 8.01 1.01 8.10
N THR A 125 7.58 1.03 6.84
CA THR A 125 6.19 1.33 6.48
C THR A 125 5.25 0.24 6.97
N TYR A 126 5.62 -1.04 6.82
CA TYR A 126 4.89 -2.18 7.36
C TYR A 126 4.75 -2.07 8.88
N LEU A 127 5.82 -1.72 9.60
CA LEU A 127 5.75 -1.52 11.03
C LEU A 127 4.80 -0.38 11.40
N ALA A 128 4.81 0.72 10.64
CA ALA A 128 3.85 1.81 10.80
C ALA A 128 2.39 1.35 10.59
N THR A 129 2.15 0.37 9.70
CA THR A 129 0.80 -0.17 9.47
C THR A 129 0.21 -0.94 10.65
N LYS A 130 1.04 -1.45 11.55
CA LYS A 130 0.58 -2.18 12.76
C LYS A 130 -0.04 -1.25 13.79
N SER A 131 0.23 0.05 13.71
CA SER A 131 -0.29 1.04 14.65
C SER A 131 -1.83 1.11 14.62
N LYS A 132 -2.44 1.37 15.79
CA LYS A 132 -3.90 1.60 15.89
C LYS A 132 -4.36 2.78 15.04
N SER A 133 -3.49 3.80 14.96
CA SER A 133 -3.66 5.00 14.13
C SER A 133 -3.84 4.66 12.65
N PHE A 134 -2.93 3.86 12.08
CA PHE A 134 -3.01 3.47 10.68
C PHE A 134 -4.31 2.72 10.37
N ARG A 135 -4.70 1.77 11.23
CA ARG A 135 -5.92 0.99 11.07
C ARG A 135 -7.17 1.88 11.01
N SER A 136 -7.25 2.88 11.89
CA SER A 136 -8.34 3.86 11.92
C SER A 136 -8.39 4.70 10.63
N ILE A 137 -7.22 5.14 10.11
CA ILE A 137 -7.14 5.88 8.84
C ILE A 137 -7.57 5.01 7.65
N VAL A 138 -7.18 3.73 7.62
CA VAL A 138 -7.59 2.79 6.57
C VAL A 138 -9.11 2.58 6.55
N LYS A 139 -9.75 2.55 7.73
CA LYS A 139 -11.21 2.50 7.89
C LYS A 139 -11.92 3.84 7.56
N GLY A 140 -11.16 4.92 7.32
CA GLY A 140 -11.70 6.25 7.05
C GLY A 140 -12.11 7.03 8.31
N GLU A 141 -11.69 6.58 9.49
CA GLU A 141 -11.97 7.22 10.77
C GLU A 141 -10.90 8.25 11.11
N PHE A 142 -11.12 9.49 10.66
CA PHE A 142 -10.18 10.59 10.84
C PHE A 142 -10.37 11.28 12.21
N THR A 143 -9.86 10.67 13.27
CA THR A 143 -9.83 11.30 14.60
C THR A 143 -8.59 12.20 14.74
N ARG A 144 -8.71 13.35 15.44
CA ARG A 144 -7.57 14.26 15.67
C ARG A 144 -6.34 13.55 16.26
N LYS A 145 -6.57 12.65 17.22
CA LYS A 145 -5.49 11.86 17.86
C LYS A 145 -4.83 10.88 16.88
N THR A 146 -5.60 10.21 16.02
CA THR A 146 -5.05 9.25 15.05
C THR A 146 -4.30 9.98 13.94
N ILE A 147 -4.85 11.06 13.41
CA ILE A 147 -4.15 11.90 12.42
C ILE A 147 -2.82 12.42 12.99
N LEU A 148 -2.80 12.95 14.21
CA LEU A 148 -1.57 13.50 14.80
C LEU A 148 -0.48 12.43 14.96
N TRP A 149 -0.84 11.25 15.47
CA TRP A 149 0.09 10.14 15.58
C TRP A 149 0.61 9.67 14.22
N GLN A 150 -0.25 9.63 13.21
CA GLN A 150 0.18 9.24 11.86
C GLN A 150 1.08 10.29 11.23
N ILE A 151 0.81 11.58 11.43
CA ILE A 151 1.71 12.65 10.98
C ILE A 151 3.09 12.45 11.60
N LEU A 152 3.18 12.19 12.90
CA LEU A 152 4.45 11.96 13.58
C LEU A 152 5.19 10.77 12.98
N ILE A 153 4.54 9.60 12.88
CA ILE A 153 5.14 8.38 12.35
C ILE A 153 5.61 8.59 10.90
N CYS A 154 4.73 9.08 10.03
CA CYS A 154 5.07 9.29 8.62
C CYS A 154 6.15 10.38 8.43
N SER A 155 6.18 11.41 9.28
CA SER A 155 7.24 12.43 9.23
C SER A 155 8.58 11.87 9.66
N VAL A 156 8.63 11.04 10.71
CA VAL A 156 9.85 10.33 11.09
C VAL A 156 10.33 9.43 9.95
N LEU A 157 9.42 8.69 9.31
CA LEU A 157 9.76 7.89 8.13
C LEU A 157 10.30 8.75 6.97
N GLY A 158 9.69 9.90 6.69
CA GLY A 158 10.15 10.81 5.65
C GLY A 158 11.52 11.41 5.95
N ILE A 159 11.79 11.75 7.21
CA ILE A 159 13.09 12.20 7.71
C ILE A 159 14.15 11.10 7.56
N LEU A 160 13.85 9.89 8.03
CA LEU A 160 14.76 8.74 7.89
C LEU A 160 15.03 8.40 6.42
N ALA A 161 14.00 8.45 5.57
CA ALA A 161 14.14 8.25 4.13
C ALA A 161 14.93 9.37 3.43
N SER A 162 15.06 10.54 4.06
CA SER A 162 15.93 11.64 3.60
C SER A 162 17.36 11.50 4.09
N TYR A 163 17.53 10.93 5.29
CA TYR A 163 18.83 10.76 5.94
C TYR A 163 19.59 9.55 5.41
N PHE A 164 18.90 8.42 5.23
CA PHE A 164 19.48 7.22 4.65
C PHE A 164 19.54 7.32 3.13
N THR A 165 20.46 8.11 2.61
CA THR A 165 20.72 8.18 1.17
C THR A 165 21.75 7.14 0.75
N MET A 166 21.60 6.57 -0.44
CA MET A 166 22.67 5.79 -1.07
C MET A 166 23.31 6.61 -2.18
N ASN A 167 24.63 6.53 -2.31
CA ASN A 167 25.37 7.33 -3.26
C ASN A 167 25.42 6.58 -4.60
N VAL A 168 24.50 6.93 -5.50
CA VAL A 168 24.42 6.34 -6.84
C VAL A 168 25.21 7.23 -7.79
N ASN A 169 26.37 6.76 -8.25
CA ASN A 169 27.23 7.47 -9.20
C ASN A 169 27.56 8.92 -8.78
N GLY A 170 27.78 9.16 -7.48
CA GLY A 170 28.10 10.49 -6.94
C GLY A 170 26.90 11.34 -6.55
N ALA A 171 25.67 10.84 -6.76
CA ALA A 171 24.43 11.54 -6.43
C ALA A 171 23.64 10.83 -5.31
N PRO A 172 23.12 11.58 -4.31
CA PRO A 172 22.36 10.99 -3.20
C PRO A 172 20.95 10.57 -3.65
N ALA A 173 20.75 9.27 -3.80
CA ALA A 173 19.45 8.65 -4.07
C ALA A 173 18.70 8.36 -2.76
N ASN A 174 17.38 8.55 -2.78
CA ASN A 174 16.55 8.46 -1.58
C ASN A 174 15.14 7.93 -1.90
N ALA A 175 14.38 7.57 -0.85
CA ALA A 175 13.00 7.07 -0.97
C ALA A 175 11.97 8.01 -0.34
N ARG A 176 12.33 9.27 -0.11
CA ARG A 176 11.46 10.25 0.58
C ARG A 176 10.16 10.48 -0.19
N GLY A 177 10.25 10.61 -1.52
CA GLY A 177 9.09 10.82 -2.38
C GLY A 177 8.05 9.70 -2.25
N LEU A 178 8.50 8.45 -2.13
CA LEU A 178 7.64 7.28 -1.91
C LEU A 178 6.83 7.42 -0.60
N VAL A 179 7.52 7.67 0.52
CA VAL A 179 6.88 7.78 1.85
C VAL A 179 5.85 8.91 1.87
N VAL A 180 6.19 10.08 1.32
CA VAL A 180 5.30 11.25 1.28
C VAL A 180 4.10 10.98 0.38
N MET A 181 4.29 10.34 -0.78
CA MET A 181 3.19 9.99 -1.68
C MET A 181 2.23 8.98 -1.04
N ILE A 182 2.76 7.96 -0.35
CA ILE A 182 1.95 7.00 0.42
C ILE A 182 1.09 7.71 1.46
N ALA A 183 1.70 8.55 2.30
CA ALA A 183 1.00 9.28 3.35
C ALA A 183 -0.12 10.17 2.78
N SER A 184 0.14 10.79 1.63
CA SER A 184 -0.79 11.69 0.96
C SER A 184 -1.97 10.96 0.31
N LEU A 185 -1.73 9.82 -0.33
CA LEU A 185 -2.78 8.99 -0.92
C LEU A 185 -3.58 8.22 0.14
N LEU A 186 -3.05 8.07 1.35
CA LEU A 186 -3.71 7.38 2.45
C LEU A 186 -4.60 8.30 3.28
N GLY A 187 -4.10 9.47 3.68
CA GLY A 187 -4.81 10.39 4.59
C GLY A 187 -5.13 11.75 3.99
N GLY A 188 -4.86 11.94 2.69
CA GLY A 188 -5.21 13.17 1.98
C GLY A 188 -4.51 14.41 2.54
N PRO A 189 -5.14 15.59 2.45
CA PRO A 189 -4.52 16.84 2.90
C PRO A 189 -4.23 16.87 4.40
N TYR A 190 -4.98 16.12 5.21
CA TYR A 190 -4.81 16.10 6.67
C TYR A 190 -3.53 15.38 7.11
N LEU A 191 -3.05 14.43 6.31
CA LEU A 191 -1.84 13.66 6.60
C LEU A 191 -0.70 14.03 5.65
N GLY A 192 -0.98 14.10 4.35
CA GLY A 192 0.00 14.31 3.29
C GLY A 192 0.70 15.65 3.35
N ILE A 193 -0.07 16.75 3.47
CA ILE A 193 0.52 18.11 3.45
C ILE A 193 1.45 18.33 4.67
N PRO A 194 1.04 18.04 5.93
CA PRO A 194 1.93 18.19 7.08
C PRO A 194 3.21 17.35 6.96
N VAL A 195 3.08 16.08 6.58
CA VAL A 195 4.23 15.16 6.41
C VAL A 195 5.17 15.66 5.32
N ALA A 196 4.63 16.16 4.21
CA ALA A 196 5.40 16.69 3.10
C ALA A 196 6.15 17.97 3.46
N ILE A 197 5.51 18.88 4.21
CA ILE A 197 6.16 20.09 4.72
C ILE A 197 7.30 19.72 5.67
N ILE A 198 7.05 18.87 6.67
CA ILE A 198 8.08 18.48 7.64
C ILE A 198 9.26 17.79 6.94
N SER A 199 8.98 16.83 6.06
CA SER A 199 10.02 16.10 5.33
C SER A 199 10.78 16.99 4.34
N GLY A 200 10.08 17.91 3.66
CA GLY A 200 10.67 18.84 2.70
C GLY A 200 11.55 19.89 3.37
N VAL A 201 11.10 20.45 4.50
CA VAL A 201 11.87 21.37 5.34
C VAL A 201 13.10 20.67 5.90
N TRP A 202 12.96 19.44 6.42
CA TRP A 202 14.11 18.66 6.87
C TRP A 202 15.12 18.44 5.74
N ARG A 203 14.65 18.06 4.55
CA ARG A 203 15.52 17.89 3.38
C ARG A 203 16.25 19.18 3.02
N TYR A 204 15.59 20.33 3.11
CA TYR A 204 16.22 21.62 2.85
C TYR A 204 17.36 21.89 3.84
N PHE A 205 17.15 21.64 5.14
CA PHE A 205 18.17 21.85 6.18
C PHE A 205 19.39 20.92 6.07
N LEU A 206 19.28 19.76 5.42
CA LEU A 206 20.44 18.91 5.13
C LEU A 206 21.46 19.58 4.18
N GLY A 207 21.07 20.64 3.46
CA GLY A 207 21.95 21.35 2.56
C GLY A 207 22.34 20.56 1.30
N GLY A 208 23.37 21.04 0.61
CA GLY A 208 23.82 20.52 -0.68
C GLY A 208 23.13 21.16 -1.89
N PRO A 209 23.63 20.89 -3.12
CA PRO A 209 23.18 21.57 -4.34
C PRO A 209 21.70 21.33 -4.65
N THR A 210 21.17 20.14 -4.31
CA THR A 210 19.77 19.78 -4.56
C THR A 210 18.83 20.11 -3.39
N ALA A 211 19.29 20.79 -2.33
CA ALA A 211 18.51 21.02 -1.12
C ALA A 211 17.15 21.69 -1.37
N LEU A 212 17.18 22.82 -2.09
CA LEU A 212 15.98 23.58 -2.44
C LEU A 212 15.07 22.77 -3.36
N ALA A 213 15.62 22.22 -4.44
CA ALA A 213 14.84 21.52 -5.45
C ALA A 213 14.16 20.26 -4.88
N CYS A 214 14.92 19.44 -4.15
CA CYS A 214 14.38 18.27 -3.46
C CYS A 214 13.36 18.67 -2.39
N GLY A 215 13.61 19.72 -1.61
CA GLY A 215 12.67 20.21 -0.60
C GLY A 215 11.32 20.61 -1.21
N VAL A 216 11.35 21.44 -2.26
CA VAL A 216 10.15 21.90 -2.98
C VAL A 216 9.39 20.73 -3.62
N SER A 217 10.10 19.84 -4.32
CA SER A 217 9.47 18.68 -4.96
C SER A 217 8.79 17.75 -3.95
N THR A 218 9.34 17.63 -2.74
CA THR A 218 8.72 16.85 -1.65
C THR A 218 7.38 17.42 -1.24
N VAL A 219 7.30 18.74 -1.08
CA VAL A 219 6.05 19.43 -0.75
C VAL A 219 5.04 19.21 -1.88
N LEU A 220 5.48 19.29 -3.13
CA LEU A 220 4.64 19.03 -4.31
C LEU A 220 4.14 17.58 -4.36
N ALA A 221 4.96 16.59 -3.96
CA ALA A 221 4.52 15.20 -3.80
C ALA A 221 3.31 15.11 -2.85
N GLY A 222 3.41 15.83 -1.73
CA GLY A 222 2.36 15.94 -0.72
C GLY A 222 1.07 16.52 -1.27
N VAL A 223 1.20 17.65 -1.96
CA VAL A 223 0.06 18.36 -2.58
C VAL A 223 -0.60 17.49 -3.64
N ILE A 224 0.17 16.94 -4.58
CA ILE A 224 -0.34 16.12 -5.69
C ILE A 224 -1.06 14.87 -5.16
N GLY A 225 -0.43 14.13 -4.24
CA GLY A 225 -1.05 12.96 -3.63
C GLY A 225 -2.34 13.31 -2.87
N SER A 226 -2.36 14.45 -2.18
CA SER A 226 -3.54 14.92 -1.43
C SER A 226 -4.67 15.35 -2.36
N LEU A 227 -4.37 16.00 -3.49
CA LEU A 227 -5.37 16.34 -4.51
C LEU A 227 -5.98 15.07 -5.12
N VAL A 228 -5.15 14.08 -5.43
CA VAL A 228 -5.60 12.78 -5.93
C VAL A 228 -6.51 12.09 -4.92
N PHE A 229 -6.17 12.12 -3.63
CA PHE A 229 -7.03 11.60 -2.57
C PHE A 229 -8.40 12.27 -2.55
N ILE A 230 -8.45 13.61 -2.61
CA ILE A 230 -9.71 14.37 -2.63
C ILE A 230 -10.54 14.00 -3.85
N TRP A 231 -9.94 13.99 -5.05
CA TRP A 231 -10.65 13.66 -6.28
C TRP A 231 -11.07 12.19 -6.34
N ASN A 232 -10.33 11.28 -5.71
CA ASN A 232 -10.75 9.89 -5.58
C ASN A 232 -11.66 9.64 -4.35
N ARG A 233 -12.20 10.70 -3.74
CA ARG A 233 -13.15 10.68 -2.61
C ARG A 233 -12.65 9.91 -1.39
N GLY A 234 -11.38 10.10 -1.08
CA GLY A 234 -10.71 9.43 0.03
C GLY A 234 -10.46 7.94 -0.17
N LYS A 235 -10.76 7.40 -1.36
CA LYS A 235 -10.38 6.02 -1.70
C LYS A 235 -8.94 5.99 -2.16
N PHE A 236 -8.24 4.93 -1.80
CA PHE A 236 -6.93 4.66 -2.38
C PHE A 236 -7.09 4.28 -3.87
N LEU A 237 -6.16 4.70 -4.71
CA LEU A 237 -6.19 4.39 -6.13
C LEU A 237 -5.93 2.89 -6.38
N ARG A 238 -6.41 2.36 -7.52
CA ARG A 238 -6.06 1.00 -7.96
C ARG A 238 -4.57 0.92 -8.31
N ALA A 239 -3.95 -0.25 -8.08
CA ALA A 239 -2.52 -0.48 -8.25
C ALA A 239 -1.91 0.10 -9.55
N TYR A 240 -2.54 -0.15 -10.71
CA TYR A 240 -2.04 0.39 -11.98
C TYR A 240 -2.08 1.93 -12.06
N LYS A 241 -3.12 2.58 -11.50
CA LYS A 241 -3.20 4.06 -11.46
C LYS A 241 -2.17 4.65 -10.51
N VAL A 242 -1.90 3.98 -9.40
CA VAL A 242 -0.86 4.38 -8.43
C VAL A 242 0.52 4.28 -9.09
N ALA A 243 0.80 3.19 -9.81
CA ALA A 243 2.07 3.02 -10.53
C ALA A 243 2.29 4.11 -11.58
N ILE A 244 1.26 4.42 -12.39
CA ILE A 244 1.31 5.50 -13.38
C ILE A 244 1.56 6.86 -12.68
N LEU A 245 0.82 7.15 -11.61
CA LEU A 245 1.00 8.39 -10.86
C LEU A 245 2.42 8.51 -10.31
N MET A 246 2.97 7.44 -9.72
CA MET A 246 4.31 7.46 -9.13
C MET A 246 5.40 7.60 -10.21
N PHE A 247 5.23 6.95 -11.36
CA PHE A 247 6.13 7.08 -12.50
C PHE A 247 6.15 8.52 -13.01
N LEU A 248 4.97 9.07 -13.30
CA LEU A 248 4.82 10.45 -13.78
C LEU A 248 5.33 11.47 -12.75
N PHE A 249 5.06 11.24 -11.48
CA PHE A 249 5.57 12.10 -10.42
C PHE A 249 7.10 12.02 -10.30
N SER A 250 7.72 10.86 -10.46
CA SER A 250 9.19 10.72 -10.42
C SER A 250 9.87 11.53 -11.52
N GLY A 251 9.30 11.55 -12.74
CA GLY A 251 9.83 12.41 -13.80
C GLY A 251 9.59 13.89 -13.56
N PHE A 252 8.45 14.26 -12.96
CA PHE A 252 8.20 15.63 -12.51
C PHE A 252 9.16 16.06 -11.38
N ASP A 253 9.48 15.17 -10.44
CA ASP A 253 10.46 15.40 -9.39
C ASP A 253 11.84 15.70 -9.99
N MET A 254 12.31 14.86 -10.92
CA MET A 254 13.59 15.09 -11.59
C MET A 254 13.59 16.32 -12.49
N PHE A 255 12.45 16.68 -13.08
CA PHE A 255 12.30 17.95 -13.79
C PHE A 255 12.56 19.14 -12.85
N ILE A 256 11.90 19.16 -11.68
CA ILE A 256 12.09 20.21 -10.67
C ILE A 256 13.55 20.24 -10.18
N VAL A 257 14.15 19.08 -9.93
CA VAL A 257 15.57 18.96 -9.57
C VAL A 257 16.47 19.57 -10.64
N THR A 258 16.22 19.30 -11.91
CA THR A 258 17.04 19.82 -13.02
C THR A 258 16.90 21.33 -13.21
N VAL A 259 15.71 21.88 -12.98
CA VAL A 259 15.42 23.31 -13.21
C VAL A 259 15.88 24.19 -12.04
N LEU A 260 15.67 23.73 -10.80
CA LEU A 260 15.95 24.53 -9.59
C LEU A 260 17.36 24.31 -9.04
N THR A 261 18.07 23.28 -9.48
CA THR A 261 19.47 23.06 -9.10
C THR A 261 20.39 23.77 -10.09
N PRO A 262 21.43 24.50 -9.63
CA PRO A 262 22.42 25.10 -10.51
C PRO A 262 23.04 24.07 -11.47
N LYS A 263 23.31 24.49 -12.72
CA LYS A 263 24.00 23.66 -13.70
C LYS A 263 25.50 23.56 -13.34
N PRO A 264 26.16 22.40 -13.52
CA PRO A 264 25.65 21.16 -14.14
C PRO A 264 25.01 20.15 -13.18
N ASP A 265 25.02 20.40 -11.86
CA ASP A 265 24.67 19.41 -10.84
C ASP A 265 23.27 18.81 -11.01
N GLY A 266 22.28 19.63 -11.38
CA GLY A 266 20.89 19.17 -11.54
C GLY A 266 20.74 18.04 -12.54
N ILE A 267 21.37 18.16 -13.72
CA ILE A 267 21.24 17.16 -14.78
C ILE A 267 22.13 15.94 -14.54
N LEU A 268 23.27 16.12 -13.87
CA LEU A 268 24.14 15.03 -13.43
C LEU A 268 23.42 14.12 -12.44
N VAL A 269 22.78 14.73 -11.43
CA VAL A 269 21.97 14.00 -10.45
C VAL A 269 20.83 13.28 -11.15
N ALA A 270 20.06 13.99 -11.99
CA ALA A 270 18.93 13.39 -12.68
C ALA A 270 19.33 12.20 -13.56
N ASN A 271 20.43 12.30 -14.32
CA ASN A 271 20.92 11.21 -15.14
C ASN A 271 21.40 10.00 -14.32
N ALA A 272 21.99 10.23 -13.15
CA ALA A 272 22.48 9.16 -12.28
C ALA A 272 21.35 8.40 -11.55
N VAL A 273 20.36 9.12 -11.01
CA VAL A 273 19.41 8.52 -10.05
C VAL A 273 18.01 8.29 -10.62
N TYR A 274 17.62 8.96 -11.71
CA TYR A 274 16.23 8.92 -12.19
C TYR A 274 15.72 7.49 -12.41
N ALA A 275 16.43 6.70 -13.21
CA ALA A 275 16.01 5.34 -13.56
C ALA A 275 15.90 4.41 -12.34
N PRO A 276 16.96 4.22 -11.51
CA PRO A 276 16.89 3.31 -10.37
C PRO A 276 15.92 3.81 -9.28
N MET A 277 15.85 5.12 -9.04
CA MET A 277 14.96 5.70 -8.03
C MET A 277 13.48 5.61 -8.45
N THR A 278 13.17 5.85 -9.73
CA THR A 278 11.81 5.68 -10.27
C THR A 278 11.36 4.22 -10.22
N PHE A 279 12.25 3.29 -10.59
CA PHE A 279 11.95 1.86 -10.50
C PHE A 279 11.58 1.44 -9.08
N ALA A 280 12.41 1.79 -8.10
CA ALA A 280 12.16 1.46 -6.70
C ALA A 280 10.90 2.15 -6.15
N ALA A 281 10.66 3.41 -6.52
CA ALA A 281 9.47 4.16 -6.14
C ALA A 281 8.18 3.53 -6.66
N VAL A 282 8.13 3.16 -7.95
CA VAL A 282 6.95 2.53 -8.56
C VAL A 282 6.71 1.15 -7.96
N LEU A 283 7.77 0.34 -7.82
CA LEU A 283 7.68 -0.98 -7.20
C LEU A 283 7.20 -0.89 -5.75
N GLY A 284 7.74 0.04 -4.98
CA GLY A 284 7.34 0.30 -3.60
C GLY A 284 5.88 0.69 -3.46
N MET A 285 5.38 1.57 -4.34
CA MET A 285 3.97 1.94 -4.36
C MET A 285 3.06 0.77 -4.73
N LEU A 286 3.46 -0.08 -5.68
CA LEU A 286 2.70 -1.26 -6.07
C LEU A 286 2.59 -2.25 -4.91
N LEU A 287 3.72 -2.57 -4.29
CA LEU A 287 3.78 -3.44 -3.13
C LEU A 287 2.92 -2.88 -1.98
N PHE A 288 3.07 -1.60 -1.66
CA PHE A 288 2.25 -0.96 -0.63
C PHE A 288 0.75 -1.06 -0.94
N THR A 289 0.35 -0.89 -2.21
CA THR A 289 -1.05 -1.00 -2.62
C THR A 289 -1.60 -2.41 -2.44
N MET A 290 -0.80 -3.44 -2.74
CA MET A 290 -1.18 -4.85 -2.52
C MET A 290 -1.36 -5.14 -1.03
N PHE A 291 -0.37 -4.76 -0.20
CA PHE A 291 -0.46 -4.90 1.26
C PHE A 291 -1.65 -4.15 1.86
N LEU A 292 -1.97 -2.96 1.33
CA LEU A 292 -3.13 -2.19 1.78
C LEU A 292 -4.45 -2.89 1.43
N GLY A 293 -4.51 -3.60 0.29
CA GLY A 293 -5.65 -4.43 -0.09
C GLY A 293 -5.88 -5.57 0.91
N GLU A 294 -4.84 -6.36 1.18
CA GLU A 294 -4.88 -7.45 2.16
C GLU A 294 -5.32 -6.97 3.55
N LYS A 295 -4.80 -5.82 4.01
CA LYS A 295 -5.15 -5.26 5.32
C LYS A 295 -6.59 -4.76 5.40
N LYS A 296 -7.19 -4.35 4.28
CA LYS A 296 -8.61 -3.98 4.23
C LYS A 296 -9.49 -5.21 4.29
N GLU A 297 -9.17 -6.24 3.51
CA GLU A 297 -9.88 -7.51 3.52
C GLU A 297 -9.84 -8.17 4.91
N GLU A 298 -8.66 -8.22 5.55
CA GLU A 298 -8.54 -8.68 6.95
C GLU A 298 -9.40 -7.85 7.92
N ALA A 299 -9.53 -6.54 7.71
CA ALA A 299 -10.32 -5.68 8.58
C ALA A 299 -11.83 -5.93 8.40
N GLU A 300 -12.28 -6.14 7.16
CA GLU A 300 -13.67 -6.47 6.82
C GLU A 300 -14.07 -7.83 7.41
N ILE A 301 -13.25 -8.88 7.23
CA ILE A 301 -13.47 -10.22 7.79
C ILE A 301 -13.56 -10.17 9.33
N ASN A 302 -12.68 -9.40 9.98
CA ASN A 302 -12.71 -9.27 11.45
C ASN A 302 -13.95 -8.55 11.96
N ASP A 303 -14.49 -7.58 11.21
CA ASP A 303 -15.71 -6.88 11.59
C ASP A 303 -16.94 -7.79 11.39
N GLU A 304 -17.00 -8.58 10.31
CA GLU A 304 -18.05 -9.60 10.09
C GLU A 304 -18.02 -10.71 11.16
N LEU A 305 -16.83 -11.18 11.54
CA LEU A 305 -16.67 -12.18 12.58
C LEU A 305 -17.15 -11.67 13.95
N LYS A 306 -16.84 -10.41 14.28
CA LYS A 306 -17.34 -9.78 15.52
C LYS A 306 -18.85 -9.70 15.54
N GLN A 307 -19.48 -9.25 14.46
CA GLN A 307 -20.93 -9.20 14.37
C GLN A 307 -21.55 -10.59 14.55
N THR A 308 -20.96 -11.62 13.93
CA THR A 308 -21.43 -13.00 14.07
C THR A 308 -21.31 -13.51 15.51
N ILE A 309 -20.22 -13.16 16.21
CA ILE A 309 -20.02 -13.51 17.61
C ILE A 309 -21.05 -12.79 18.49
N ASP A 310 -21.30 -11.50 18.26
CA ASP A 310 -22.27 -10.71 19.03
C ASP A 310 -23.69 -11.27 18.84
N ASP A 311 -24.09 -11.58 17.60
CA ASP A 311 -25.39 -12.19 17.28
C ASP A 311 -25.56 -13.57 17.95
N ASN A 312 -24.50 -14.40 17.93
CA ASN A 312 -24.53 -15.71 18.58
C ASN A 312 -24.55 -15.59 20.10
N THR A 313 -23.86 -14.61 20.67
CA THR A 313 -23.88 -14.34 22.12
C THR A 313 -25.28 -13.93 22.57
N MET A 314 -25.97 -13.10 21.79
CA MET A 314 -27.36 -12.71 22.06
C MET A 314 -28.29 -13.92 22.02
N LYS A 315 -28.20 -14.78 21.00
CA LYS A 315 -29.00 -16.01 20.90
C LYS A 315 -28.75 -16.98 22.06
N ILE A 316 -27.50 -17.08 22.53
CA ILE A 316 -27.18 -17.91 23.69
C ILE A 316 -27.84 -17.35 24.95
N SER A 317 -27.84 -16.02 25.13
CA SER A 317 -28.56 -15.36 26.22
C SER A 317 -30.05 -15.68 26.18
N ASP A 318 -30.71 -15.48 25.04
CA ASP A 318 -32.15 -15.75 24.88
C ASP A 318 -32.49 -17.22 25.17
N ASN A 319 -31.66 -18.15 24.69
CA ASN A 319 -31.85 -19.58 24.97
C ASN A 319 -31.63 -19.91 26.45
N THR A 320 -30.74 -19.20 27.14
CA THR A 320 -30.50 -19.38 28.58
C THR A 320 -31.73 -18.95 29.36
N ASP A 321 -32.31 -17.79 29.04
CA ASP A 321 -33.54 -17.30 29.67
C ASP A 321 -34.73 -18.28 29.48
N ILE A 322 -34.84 -18.90 28.29
CA ILE A 322 -35.86 -19.93 28.01
C ILE A 322 -35.62 -21.19 28.85
N ILE A 323 -34.36 -21.61 29.03
CA ILE A 323 -34.02 -22.77 29.86
C ILE A 323 -34.37 -22.48 31.31
N ASP A 324 -34.06 -21.30 31.82
CA ASP A 324 -34.40 -20.89 33.20
C ASP A 324 -35.92 -20.90 33.41
N LEU A 325 -36.70 -20.31 32.48
CA LEU A 325 -38.16 -20.33 32.52
C LEU A 325 -38.72 -21.76 32.51
N ASN A 326 -38.18 -22.65 31.66
CA ASN A 326 -38.62 -24.03 31.60
C ASN A 326 -38.23 -24.81 32.86
N THR A 327 -37.09 -24.49 33.46
CA THR A 327 -36.63 -25.09 34.72
C THR A 327 -37.59 -24.72 35.85
N ASP A 328 -37.99 -23.44 35.94
CA ASP A 328 -38.97 -22.96 36.92
C ASP A 328 -40.33 -23.67 36.75
N ARG A 329 -40.80 -23.84 35.50
CA ARG A 329 -42.04 -24.60 35.22
C ARG A 329 -41.95 -26.07 35.60
N ILE A 330 -40.80 -26.71 35.40
CA ILE A 330 -40.59 -28.12 35.82
C ILE A 330 -40.65 -28.21 37.35
N ILE A 331 -40.06 -27.25 38.07
CA ILE A 331 -40.12 -27.20 39.53
C ILE A 331 -41.57 -27.05 40.00
N GLU A 332 -42.35 -26.15 39.40
CA GLU A 332 -43.77 -25.95 39.71
C GLU A 332 -44.59 -27.23 39.49
N ILE A 333 -44.48 -27.86 38.31
CA ILE A 333 -45.17 -29.12 38.00
C ILE A 333 -44.76 -30.24 38.97
N SER A 334 -43.49 -30.30 39.37
CA SER A 334 -43.01 -31.31 40.32
C SER A 334 -43.64 -31.15 41.71
N GLN A 335 -43.91 -29.91 42.13
CA GLN A 335 -44.61 -29.62 43.39
C GLN A 335 -46.08 -30.01 43.30
N GLU A 336 -46.76 -29.67 42.20
CA GLU A 336 -48.16 -30.07 41.98
C GLU A 336 -48.31 -31.60 41.99
N LEU A 337 -47.44 -32.33 41.28
CA LEU A 337 -47.45 -33.79 41.27
C LEU A 337 -47.27 -34.40 42.65
N LYS A 338 -46.43 -33.80 43.49
CA LYS A 338 -46.24 -34.25 44.88
C LYS A 338 -47.52 -34.05 45.70
N GLU A 339 -48.19 -32.90 45.54
CA GLU A 339 -49.45 -32.62 46.23
C GLU A 339 -50.58 -33.56 45.77
N TYR A 340 -50.67 -33.85 44.47
CA TYR A 340 -51.60 -34.84 43.93
C TYR A 340 -51.33 -36.24 44.46
N LYS A 341 -50.06 -36.65 44.53
CA LYS A 341 -49.68 -37.96 45.09
C LYS A 341 -50.11 -38.09 46.55
N GLU A 342 -49.86 -37.05 47.36
CA GLU A 342 -50.32 -37.03 48.76
C GLU A 342 -51.85 -37.07 48.90
N LYS A 343 -52.60 -36.46 47.96
CA LYS A 343 -54.08 -36.59 47.92
C LYS A 343 -54.53 -38.00 47.57
N VAL A 344 -53.89 -38.64 46.58
CA VAL A 344 -54.19 -40.03 46.19
C VAL A 344 -53.90 -40.99 47.34
N ASP A 345 -52.73 -40.87 47.98
CA ASP A 345 -52.34 -41.71 49.11
C ASP A 345 -53.35 -41.59 50.28
N ARG A 346 -53.85 -40.38 50.57
CA ARG A 346 -54.91 -40.15 51.57
C ARG A 346 -56.22 -40.84 51.19
N LEU A 347 -56.68 -40.68 49.95
CA LEU A 347 -57.93 -41.29 49.47
C LEU A 347 -57.84 -42.82 49.48
N GLU A 348 -56.68 -43.40 49.12
CA GLU A 348 -56.47 -44.85 49.22
C GLU A 348 -56.52 -45.35 50.67
N GLN A 349 -56.05 -44.54 51.62
CA GLN A 349 -56.09 -44.86 53.04
C GLN A 349 -57.52 -44.81 53.59
N GLU A 350 -58.29 -43.77 53.25
CA GLU A 350 -59.73 -43.65 53.57
C GLU A 350 -60.55 -44.80 52.96
N MET A 351 -60.27 -45.17 51.71
CA MET A 351 -60.91 -46.32 51.03
C MET A 351 -60.59 -47.66 51.71
N LYS A 352 -59.38 -47.83 52.26
CA LYS A 352 -59.01 -49.02 53.03
C LYS A 352 -59.73 -49.08 54.37
N GLU A 353 -59.90 -47.94 55.04
CA GLU A 353 -60.64 -47.84 56.30
C GLU A 353 -62.12 -48.20 56.10
N MET A 354 -62.78 -47.62 55.08
CA MET A 354 -64.18 -47.95 54.74
C MET A 354 -64.42 -49.39 54.31
N ARG A 355 -63.38 -50.12 53.88
CA ARG A 355 -63.49 -51.53 53.47
C ARG A 355 -63.30 -52.51 54.64
N ASN A 356 -62.79 -52.02 55.78
CA ASN A 356 -62.57 -52.80 56.99
C ASN A 356 -63.65 -52.56 58.06
N GLU A 357 -64.56 -51.62 57.85
CA GLU A 357 -65.88 -51.50 58.51
C GLU A 357 -66.94 -52.31 57.75
#